data_AF-A0A920DXH2-F1
#
_entry.id   AF-A0A920DXH2-F1
#
_cell.length_a   1.000
_cell.length_b   1.000
_cell.length_c   1.000
_cell.angle_alpha   90.00
_cell.angle_beta   90.00
_cell.angle_gamma   90.00
#
_symmetry.space_group_name_H-M   'P 1'
#
loop_
_entity.id
_entity.type
_entity.pdbx_description
1 polymer ?
#
loop_
_entity_poly.entity_id
_entity_poly.type
_entity_poly.pdbx_seq_one_letter_code
_entity_poly.pdbx_strand_id
1 'polypeptide(L)'
;MKKNYVQIDPRDNVIVAITNLEKGLSAKIGKQKVVLKENIKQKHKFALNDFEVDDEIFMYGLLIGKAIQPIKAGSAITIFNLKHSSAEYSIKNKNYNWVAPDISKFDGRTFDGYHRADGKVGTANFWLVIPLTFCENRNLDVIEAALSEKLGYETARDFAVNTDALIDQYKSGATSDEIFNTPIIYTKEEISKNRLFPNLDGIKF
;
A
#
# COMPACT_ATOMS: atom_id res chain seq x y z
N MET A 1 13.37 -3.62 21.53
CA MET A 1 14.18 -4.72 20.94
C MET A 1 13.48 -5.25 19.71
N LYS A 2 14.17 -5.30 18.56
CA LYS A 2 13.64 -5.88 17.32
C LYS A 2 13.44 -7.39 17.55
N LYS A 3 12.20 -7.89 17.48
CA LYS A 3 11.94 -9.32 17.60
C LYS A 3 12.35 -9.98 16.27
N ASN A 4 13.31 -10.89 16.33
CA ASN A 4 13.83 -11.61 15.15
C ASN A 4 12.96 -12.82 14.78
N TYR A 5 11.91 -13.08 15.55
CA TYR A 5 10.95 -14.16 15.35
C TYR A 5 9.59 -13.74 15.93
N VAL A 6 8.50 -14.36 15.47
CA VAL A 6 7.13 -14.01 15.87
C VAL A 6 6.25 -15.24 16.04
N GLN A 7 5.46 -15.22 17.12
CA GLN A 7 4.27 -16.04 17.32
C GLN A 7 3.07 -15.17 16.96
N ILE A 8 2.20 -15.62 16.06
CA ILE A 8 1.12 -14.77 15.53
C ILE A 8 -0.11 -14.89 16.42
N ASP A 9 -0.49 -16.12 16.76
CA ASP A 9 -1.56 -16.44 17.69
C ASP A 9 -0.99 -17.17 18.93
N PRO A 10 -1.50 -16.91 20.14
CA PRO A 10 -1.06 -17.62 21.36
C PRO A 10 -1.16 -19.16 21.28
N ARG A 11 -2.02 -19.69 20.41
CA ARG A 11 -2.18 -21.13 20.16
C ARG A 11 -1.13 -21.72 19.22
N ASP A 12 -0.35 -20.87 18.54
CA ASP A 12 0.68 -21.34 17.60
C ASP A 12 1.75 -22.12 18.35
N ASN A 13 2.05 -23.32 17.86
CA ASN A 13 3.12 -24.18 18.38
C ASN A 13 4.32 -24.26 17.43
N VAL A 14 4.34 -23.39 16.41
CA VAL A 14 5.48 -23.12 15.54
C VAL A 14 5.70 -21.61 15.43
N ILE A 15 6.96 -21.20 15.29
CA ILE A 15 7.37 -19.79 15.35
C ILE A 15 8.02 -19.40 14.03
N VAL A 16 7.69 -18.21 13.51
CA VAL A 16 8.25 -17.71 12.25
C VAL A 16 9.51 -16.90 12.51
N ALA A 17 10.57 -17.18 11.75
CA ALA A 17 11.79 -16.40 11.72
C ALA A 17 11.61 -15.13 10.86
N ILE A 18 11.79 -13.95 11.45
CA ILE A 18 11.75 -12.65 10.77
C ILE A 18 13.10 -12.32 10.13
N THR A 19 14.18 -12.88 10.65
CA THR A 19 15.55 -12.84 10.10
C THR A 19 16.12 -14.25 10.03
N ASN A 20 17.32 -14.43 9.47
CA ASN A 20 18.07 -15.66 9.70
C ASN A 20 18.38 -15.80 11.19
N LEU A 21 18.25 -17.00 11.74
CA LEU A 21 18.51 -17.35 13.13
C LEU A 21 19.55 -18.46 13.17
N GLU A 22 20.56 -18.30 14.01
CA GLU A 22 21.64 -19.27 14.15
C GLU A 22 21.28 -20.39 15.13
N LYS A 23 21.84 -21.57 14.88
CA LYS A 23 21.82 -22.70 15.81
C LYS A 23 22.34 -22.25 17.19
N GLY A 24 21.69 -22.69 18.25
CA GLY A 24 22.04 -22.31 19.63
C GLY A 24 21.39 -21.00 20.10
N LEU A 25 20.77 -20.22 19.22
CA LEU A 25 19.95 -19.07 19.62
C LEU A 25 18.85 -19.55 20.57
N SER A 26 18.69 -18.84 21.69
CA SER A 26 17.59 -19.09 22.60
C SER A 26 16.43 -18.13 22.36
N ALA A 27 15.35 -18.64 21.79
CA ALA A 27 14.11 -17.92 21.56
C ALA A 27 13.20 -18.01 22.79
N LYS A 28 12.78 -16.86 23.31
CA LYS A 28 11.76 -16.73 24.37
C LYS A 28 10.40 -16.38 23.77
N ILE A 29 9.40 -17.25 23.98
CA ILE A 29 8.01 -17.07 23.52
C ILE A 29 7.10 -17.19 24.74
N GLY A 30 6.50 -16.06 25.15
CA GLY A 30 5.74 -15.98 26.40
C GLY A 30 6.59 -16.40 27.60
N LYS A 31 6.18 -17.47 28.29
CA LYS A 31 6.91 -18.08 29.41
C LYS A 31 7.88 -19.19 28.99
N GLN A 32 7.82 -19.66 27.74
CA GLN A 32 8.65 -20.75 27.23
C GLN A 32 9.97 -20.25 26.65
N LYS A 33 10.99 -21.09 26.72
CA LYS A 33 12.33 -20.85 26.16
C LYS A 33 12.74 -22.06 25.35
N VAL A 34 13.10 -21.84 24.08
CA VAL A 34 13.50 -22.88 23.13
C VAL A 34 14.89 -22.53 22.60
N VAL A 35 15.75 -23.53 22.45
CA VAL A 35 17.07 -23.37 21.85
C VAL A 35 17.03 -23.98 20.45
N LEU A 36 17.44 -23.21 19.43
CA LEU A 36 17.45 -23.68 18.05
C LEU A 36 18.46 -24.80 17.85
N LYS A 37 18.03 -25.90 17.22
CA LYS A 37 18.87 -27.07 16.97
C LYS A 37 19.66 -26.96 15.67
N GLU A 38 19.27 -26.04 14.81
CA GLU A 38 19.85 -25.77 13.49
C GLU A 38 19.65 -24.30 13.09
N ASN A 39 20.26 -23.88 11.98
CA ASN A 39 20.05 -22.54 11.44
C ASN A 39 18.66 -22.46 10.80
N ILE A 40 17.87 -21.45 11.19
CA ILE A 40 16.55 -21.20 10.63
C ILE A 40 16.61 -20.00 9.70
N LYS A 41 16.36 -20.23 8.41
CA LYS A 41 16.33 -19.15 7.41
C LYS A 41 15.17 -18.20 7.67
N GLN A 42 15.31 -16.96 7.23
CA GLN A 42 14.22 -15.99 7.18
C GLN A 42 12.96 -16.61 6.54
N LYS A 43 11.79 -16.26 7.06
CA LYS A 43 10.45 -16.74 6.63
C LYS A 43 10.18 -18.23 6.87
N HIS A 44 11.15 -18.98 7.39
CA HIS A 44 10.96 -20.37 7.79
C HIS A 44 10.45 -20.45 9.23
N LYS A 45 10.01 -21.65 9.61
CA LYS A 45 9.38 -21.93 10.90
C LYS A 45 10.25 -22.86 11.73
N PHE A 46 10.18 -22.74 13.05
CA PHE A 46 10.75 -23.72 13.97
C PHE A 46 9.71 -24.17 15.00
N ALA A 47 9.88 -25.40 15.49
CA ALA A 47 9.01 -26.01 16.48
C ALA A 47 9.15 -25.31 17.85
N LEU A 48 8.02 -24.95 18.48
CA LEU A 48 8.03 -24.44 19.86
C LEU A 48 8.15 -25.59 20.86
N ASN A 49 7.57 -26.75 20.54
CA ASN A 49 7.54 -27.94 21.39
C ASN A 49 8.14 -29.15 20.65
N ASP A 50 8.36 -30.25 21.36
CA ASP A 50 8.55 -31.55 20.71
C ASP A 50 7.21 -32.00 20.11
N PHE A 51 7.27 -32.63 18.94
CA PHE A 51 6.16 -33.25 18.23
C PHE A 51 6.51 -34.71 17.94
N GLU A 52 5.61 -35.61 18.26
CA GLU A 52 5.63 -36.99 17.78
C GLU A 52 4.88 -37.11 16.46
N VAL A 53 4.91 -38.29 15.83
CA VAL A 53 4.14 -38.55 14.59
C VAL A 53 2.65 -38.34 14.87
N ASP A 54 1.95 -37.73 13.91
CA ASP A 54 0.54 -37.35 13.94
C ASP A 54 0.17 -36.20 14.90
N ASP A 55 1.13 -35.63 15.63
CA ASP A 55 0.87 -34.43 16.43
C ASP A 55 0.48 -33.24 15.57
N GLU A 56 -0.46 -32.46 16.08
CA GLU A 56 -1.06 -31.31 15.42
C GLU A 56 -0.17 -30.07 15.47
N ILE A 57 0.05 -29.47 14.30
CA ILE A 57 0.80 -28.23 14.15
C ILE A 57 -0.15 -27.07 13.86
N PHE A 58 -0.08 -26.05 14.71
CA PHE A 58 -0.93 -24.87 14.70
C PHE A 58 -0.15 -23.61 14.30
N MET A 59 -0.72 -22.86 13.37
CA MET A 59 -0.23 -21.54 12.95
C MET A 59 -1.42 -20.64 12.62
N TYR A 60 -1.33 -19.34 12.95
CA TYR A 60 -2.45 -18.40 12.88
C TYR A 60 -3.64 -18.83 13.75
N GLY A 61 -3.38 -19.65 14.79
CA GLY A 61 -4.39 -20.25 15.64
C GLY A 61 -5.25 -21.33 14.95
N LEU A 62 -4.80 -21.84 13.80
CA LEU A 62 -5.48 -22.85 13.00
C LEU A 62 -4.60 -24.09 12.81
N LEU A 63 -5.22 -25.27 12.71
CA LEU A 63 -4.53 -26.50 12.32
C LEU A 63 -4.05 -26.35 10.88
N ILE A 64 -2.73 -26.44 10.65
CA ILE A 64 -2.13 -26.35 9.32
C ILE A 64 -1.58 -27.68 8.82
N GLY A 65 -1.34 -28.62 9.72
CA GLY A 65 -0.71 -29.89 9.40
C GLY A 65 -0.49 -30.78 10.61
N LYS A 66 -0.03 -31.99 10.32
CA LYS A 66 0.45 -32.96 11.30
C LYS A 66 1.89 -33.36 11.03
N ALA A 67 2.66 -33.61 12.08
CA ALA A 67 4.01 -34.12 11.95
C ALA A 67 4.00 -35.53 11.34
N ILE A 68 4.87 -35.79 10.36
CA ILE A 68 5.02 -37.14 9.74
C ILE A 68 6.25 -37.89 10.23
N GLN A 69 7.03 -37.25 11.10
CA GLN A 69 8.18 -37.80 11.80
C GLN A 69 8.34 -37.02 13.11
N PRO A 70 9.04 -37.54 14.13
CA PRO A 70 9.32 -36.77 15.33
C PRO A 70 10.08 -35.48 15.01
N ILE A 71 9.63 -34.35 15.56
CA ILE A 71 10.26 -33.02 15.41
C ILE A 71 10.57 -32.52 16.81
N LYS A 72 11.83 -32.21 17.10
CA LYS A 72 12.18 -31.66 18.41
C LYS A 72 11.99 -30.15 18.46
N ALA A 73 11.71 -29.63 19.67
CA ALA A 73 11.65 -28.20 19.92
C ALA A 73 12.93 -27.50 19.40
N GLY A 74 12.75 -26.40 18.67
CA GLY A 74 13.83 -25.64 18.05
C GLY A 74 14.35 -26.19 16.72
N SER A 75 13.80 -27.30 16.21
CA SER A 75 14.08 -27.79 14.85
C SER A 75 13.22 -27.08 13.80
N ALA A 76 13.71 -27.04 12.56
CA ALA A 76 13.01 -26.44 11.44
C ALA A 76 11.75 -27.24 11.07
N ILE A 77 10.66 -26.53 10.77
CA ILE A 77 9.49 -27.11 10.11
C ILE A 77 9.69 -27.00 8.60
N THR A 78 9.57 -28.12 7.90
CA THR A 78 9.86 -28.25 6.47
C THR A 78 8.75 -29.06 5.80
N ILE A 79 8.78 -29.12 4.47
CA ILE A 79 7.85 -29.97 3.69
C ILE A 79 8.12 -31.47 3.87
N PHE A 80 9.24 -31.85 4.49
CA PHE A 80 9.62 -33.25 4.71
C PHE A 80 9.17 -33.78 6.06
N ASN A 81 8.87 -32.91 7.03
CA ASN A 81 8.45 -33.31 8.37
C ASN A 81 7.01 -32.92 8.72
N LEU A 82 6.32 -32.23 7.81
CA LEU A 82 4.94 -31.81 7.97
C LEU A 82 4.11 -32.25 6.76
N LYS A 83 2.94 -32.85 7.04
CA LYS A 83 1.89 -33.07 6.04
C LYS A 83 0.70 -32.17 6.34
N HIS A 84 0.13 -31.57 5.31
CA HIS A 84 -1.04 -30.72 5.47
C HIS A 84 -2.22 -31.49 6.10
N SER A 85 -2.93 -30.80 6.99
CA SER A 85 -4.12 -31.26 7.69
C SER A 85 -4.93 -30.02 8.06
N SER A 86 -6.24 -30.14 8.04
CA SER A 86 -7.18 -29.09 8.43
C SER A 86 -8.17 -29.67 9.43
N ALA A 87 -8.73 -28.81 10.28
CA ALA A 87 -9.75 -29.24 11.21
C ALA A 87 -10.97 -29.76 10.43
N GLU A 88 -11.61 -30.82 10.92
CA GLU A 88 -12.85 -31.32 10.33
C GLU A 88 -13.90 -30.21 10.27
N TYR A 89 -14.56 -30.11 9.11
CA TYR A 89 -15.67 -29.19 8.94
C TYR A 89 -16.79 -29.60 9.89
N SER A 90 -17.12 -28.72 10.83
CA SER A 90 -18.28 -28.87 11.70
C SER A 90 -19.01 -27.54 11.77
N ILE A 91 -20.32 -27.57 11.54
CA ILE A 91 -21.21 -26.44 11.82
C ILE A 91 -21.33 -26.37 13.34
N LYS A 92 -20.31 -25.81 13.99
CA LYS A 92 -20.41 -25.47 15.40
C LYS A 92 -21.31 -24.25 15.49
N ASN A 93 -22.51 -24.43 16.05
CA ASN A 93 -23.33 -23.37 16.63
C ASN A 93 -22.61 -22.76 17.87
N LYS A 94 -21.34 -22.41 17.74
CA LYS A 94 -20.65 -21.60 18.74
C LYS A 94 -21.10 -20.17 18.48
N ASN A 95 -21.74 -19.57 19.49
CA ASN A 95 -21.99 -18.14 19.49
C ASN A 95 -20.66 -17.42 19.24
N TYR A 96 -20.51 -16.87 18.03
CA TYR A 96 -19.35 -16.09 17.66
C TYR A 96 -19.51 -14.71 18.28
N ASN A 97 -18.78 -14.47 19.36
CA ASN A 97 -18.73 -13.16 19.99
C ASN A 97 -17.59 -12.36 19.35
N TRP A 98 -17.93 -11.55 18.35
CA TRP A 98 -17.00 -10.56 17.82
C TRP A 98 -16.85 -9.42 18.81
N VAL A 99 -15.62 -9.08 19.15
CA VAL A 99 -15.29 -7.89 19.94
C VAL A 99 -14.72 -6.87 18.97
N ALA A 100 -15.41 -5.75 18.80
CA ALA A 100 -14.91 -4.65 17.99
C ALA A 100 -13.56 -4.16 18.53
N PRO A 101 -12.57 -3.86 17.66
CA PRO A 101 -11.36 -3.21 18.11
C PRO A 101 -11.69 -1.81 18.65
N ASP A 102 -10.93 -1.36 19.64
CA ASP A 102 -11.05 -0.01 20.18
C ASP A 102 -10.59 1.03 19.13
N ILE A 103 -11.56 1.82 18.66
CA ILE A 103 -11.36 2.90 17.68
C ILE A 103 -11.32 4.30 18.31
N SER A 104 -11.34 4.42 19.64
CA SER A 104 -11.36 5.71 20.35
C SER A 104 -10.26 6.67 19.91
N LYS A 105 -9.10 6.14 19.52
CA LYS A 105 -7.94 6.89 19.01
C LYS A 105 -8.19 7.65 17.71
N PHE A 106 -9.25 7.27 17.00
CA PHE A 106 -9.67 7.84 15.73
C PHE A 106 -10.94 8.70 15.87
N ASP A 107 -11.53 8.76 17.07
CA ASP A 107 -12.70 9.59 17.32
C ASP A 107 -12.38 11.07 17.08
N GLY A 108 -13.33 11.77 16.46
CA GLY A 108 -13.18 13.19 16.10
C GLY A 108 -12.12 13.51 15.04
N ARG A 109 -11.46 12.52 14.42
CA ARG A 109 -10.52 12.79 13.32
C ARG A 109 -11.28 13.20 12.07
N THR A 110 -10.83 14.30 11.48
CA THR A 110 -11.38 14.85 10.23
C THR A 110 -10.29 14.94 9.17
N PHE A 111 -10.70 15.18 7.92
CA PHE A 111 -9.82 15.50 6.81
C PHE A 111 -10.53 16.53 5.93
N ASP A 112 -9.74 17.34 5.21
CA ASP A 112 -10.29 18.27 4.23
C ASP A 112 -10.76 17.48 3.01
N GLY A 113 -12.05 17.53 2.73
CA GLY A 113 -12.67 16.77 1.66
C GLY A 113 -13.71 17.56 0.87
N TYR A 114 -14.02 17.06 -0.32
CA TYR A 114 -14.97 17.68 -1.23
C TYR A 114 -16.38 17.17 -0.94
N HIS A 115 -17.18 17.99 -0.26
CA HIS A 115 -18.57 17.67 0.08
C HIS A 115 -19.47 17.65 -1.16
N ARG A 116 -20.34 16.64 -1.24
CA ARG A 116 -21.35 16.48 -2.28
C ARG A 116 -22.76 16.67 -1.74
N ALA A 117 -23.71 17.00 -2.62
CA ALA A 117 -25.11 17.20 -2.27
C ALA A 117 -25.78 15.95 -1.66
N ASP A 118 -25.26 14.75 -1.95
CA ASP A 118 -25.73 13.48 -1.38
C ASP A 118 -25.13 13.16 0.01
N GLY A 119 -24.36 14.07 0.59
CA GLY A 119 -23.72 13.91 1.90
C GLY A 119 -22.41 13.12 1.87
N LYS A 120 -22.00 12.58 0.72
CA LYS A 120 -20.68 11.94 0.59
C LYS A 120 -19.57 12.98 0.51
N VAL A 121 -18.36 12.55 0.87
CA VAL A 121 -17.15 13.38 0.81
C VAL A 121 -16.12 12.71 -0.09
N GLY A 122 -15.65 13.44 -1.10
CA GLY A 122 -14.57 12.99 -2.00
C GLY A 122 -13.20 13.38 -1.45
N THR A 123 -12.18 12.56 -1.74
CA THR A 123 -10.78 12.84 -1.41
C THR A 123 -10.02 13.59 -2.51
N ALA A 124 -10.66 13.76 -3.67
CA ALA A 124 -10.17 14.52 -4.80
C ALA A 124 -11.35 15.03 -5.65
N ASN A 125 -11.13 16.11 -6.38
CA ASN A 125 -12.07 16.76 -7.27
C ASN A 125 -11.52 16.76 -8.70
N PHE A 126 -12.15 15.98 -9.58
CA PHE A 126 -11.76 15.85 -10.97
C PHE A 126 -12.94 16.18 -11.88
N TRP A 127 -12.63 16.83 -13.00
CA TRP A 127 -13.53 16.88 -14.14
C TRP A 127 -13.18 15.74 -15.07
N LEU A 128 -14.18 14.91 -15.37
CA LEU A 128 -14.05 13.80 -16.30
C LEU A 128 -14.88 14.14 -17.54
N VAL A 129 -14.22 14.19 -18.69
CA VAL A 129 -14.86 14.40 -19.98
C VAL A 129 -14.79 13.07 -20.72
N ILE A 130 -15.90 12.33 -20.74
CA ILE A 130 -15.93 10.96 -21.25
C ILE A 130 -16.73 10.92 -22.55
N PRO A 131 -16.19 10.36 -23.64
CA PRO A 131 -16.93 10.25 -24.88
C PRO A 131 -17.96 9.12 -24.75
N LEU A 132 -19.20 9.35 -25.20
CA LEU A 132 -20.22 8.29 -25.19
C LEU A 132 -20.03 7.29 -26.34
N THR A 133 -19.29 7.67 -27.39
CA THR A 133 -18.96 6.80 -28.54
C THR A 133 -17.53 7.09 -29.01
N PHE A 134 -16.88 6.09 -29.62
CA PHE A 134 -15.48 6.21 -30.04
C PHE A 134 -15.24 7.25 -31.14
N CYS A 135 -16.26 7.57 -31.94
CA CYS A 135 -16.12 8.58 -33.00
C CYS A 135 -15.83 9.98 -32.46
N GLU A 136 -16.17 10.24 -31.19
CA GLU A 136 -15.97 11.53 -30.53
C GLU A 136 -14.58 11.70 -29.89
N ASN A 137 -13.72 10.66 -29.91
CA ASN A 137 -12.39 10.75 -29.31
C ASN A 137 -11.56 11.89 -29.89
N ARG A 138 -11.64 12.12 -31.21
CA ARG A 138 -10.94 13.23 -31.86
C ARG A 138 -11.41 14.60 -31.37
N ASN A 139 -12.69 14.72 -31.01
CA ASN A 139 -13.21 15.97 -30.44
C ASN A 139 -12.71 16.15 -29.00
N LEU A 140 -12.54 15.07 -28.24
CA LEU A 140 -11.90 15.16 -26.93
C LEU A 140 -10.45 15.61 -27.00
N ASP A 141 -9.67 15.14 -27.96
CA ASP A 141 -8.28 15.61 -28.15
C ASP A 141 -8.25 17.14 -28.36
N VAL A 142 -9.20 17.67 -29.12
CA VAL A 142 -9.33 19.12 -29.37
C VAL A 142 -9.71 19.87 -28.09
N ILE A 143 -10.63 19.32 -27.29
CA ILE A 143 -11.04 19.93 -26.02
C ILE A 143 -9.90 19.85 -25.00
N GLU A 144 -9.19 18.73 -24.92
CA GLU A 144 -8.01 18.55 -24.04
C GLU A 144 -6.95 19.60 -24.36
N ALA A 145 -6.59 19.76 -25.63
CA ALA A 145 -5.62 20.75 -26.06
C ALA A 145 -6.06 22.19 -25.72
N ALA A 146 -7.35 22.51 -25.91
CA ALA A 146 -7.87 23.84 -25.64
C ALA A 146 -7.96 24.18 -24.14
N LEU A 147 -8.25 23.18 -23.30
CA LEU A 147 -8.52 23.39 -21.87
C LEU A 147 -7.29 23.16 -20.99
N SER A 148 -6.53 22.09 -21.20
CA SER A 148 -5.47 21.67 -20.27
C SER A 148 -4.37 22.72 -20.10
N GLU A 149 -3.89 23.31 -21.20
CA GLU A 149 -2.85 24.35 -21.15
C GLU A 149 -3.40 25.65 -20.53
N LYS A 150 -4.49 26.19 -21.08
CA LYS A 150 -5.04 27.49 -20.66
C LYS A 150 -5.59 27.50 -19.23
N LEU A 151 -6.02 26.33 -18.71
CA LEU A 151 -6.49 26.20 -17.34
C LEU A 151 -5.39 25.77 -16.35
N GLY A 152 -4.18 25.42 -16.83
CA GLY A 152 -3.04 25.03 -15.98
C GLY A 152 -3.08 23.58 -15.47
N TYR A 153 -3.73 22.67 -16.21
CA TYR A 153 -3.86 21.24 -15.89
C TYR A 153 -3.06 20.32 -16.80
N GLU A 154 -2.15 20.85 -17.62
CA GLU A 154 -1.30 20.04 -18.49
C GLU A 154 -0.46 19.05 -17.67
N THR A 155 -0.63 17.75 -17.93
CA THR A 155 0.04 16.68 -17.15
C THR A 155 1.29 16.10 -17.81
N ALA A 156 1.55 16.44 -19.08
CA ALA A 156 2.58 15.79 -19.89
C ALA A 156 3.98 16.39 -19.74
N ARG A 157 4.13 17.59 -19.17
CA ARG A 157 5.39 18.31 -19.06
C ARG A 157 5.62 18.83 -17.64
N ASP A 158 6.87 18.81 -17.18
CA ASP A 158 7.25 19.32 -15.85
C ASP A 158 7.45 20.85 -15.83
N PHE A 159 7.38 21.49 -17.00
CA PHE A 159 7.45 22.93 -17.17
C PHE A 159 6.59 23.35 -18.37
N ALA A 160 6.09 24.60 -18.33
CA ALA A 160 5.44 25.25 -19.47
C ALA A 160 6.32 26.38 -20.00
N VAL A 161 6.26 26.61 -21.31
CA VAL A 161 6.98 27.70 -21.98
C VAL A 161 5.98 28.75 -22.45
N ASN A 162 6.04 29.95 -21.87
CA ASN A 162 5.19 31.08 -22.22
C ASN A 162 5.64 31.72 -23.54
N THR A 163 5.26 31.08 -24.64
CA THR A 163 5.57 31.56 -25.98
C THR A 163 4.77 32.84 -26.31
N ASP A 164 3.58 33.00 -25.73
CA ASP A 164 2.75 34.21 -25.90
C ASP A 164 3.51 35.47 -25.42
N ALA A 165 4.22 35.39 -24.29
CA ALA A 165 5.05 36.49 -23.80
C ALA A 165 6.16 36.90 -24.79
N LEU A 166 6.77 35.95 -25.51
CA LEU A 166 7.78 36.25 -26.54
C LEU A 166 7.15 36.88 -27.78
N ILE A 167 5.98 36.40 -28.19
CA ILE A 167 5.24 36.95 -29.33
C ILE A 167 4.85 38.41 -29.05
N ASP A 168 4.42 38.72 -27.82
CA ASP A 168 4.04 40.07 -27.42
C ASP A 168 5.24 41.02 -27.35
N GLN A 169 6.39 40.57 -26.83
CA GLN A 169 7.65 41.32 -26.87
C GLN A 169 8.10 41.61 -28.30
N TYR A 170 8.05 40.61 -29.17
CA TYR A 170 8.40 40.78 -30.58
C TYR A 170 7.47 41.79 -31.27
N LYS A 171 6.15 41.68 -31.07
CA LYS A 171 5.16 42.58 -31.67
C LYS A 171 5.25 44.00 -31.13
N SER A 172 5.67 44.19 -29.88
CA SER A 172 5.87 45.51 -29.28
C SER A 172 7.19 46.18 -29.68
N GLY A 173 8.03 45.49 -30.47
CA GLY A 173 9.28 46.04 -30.97
C GLY A 173 10.44 45.98 -29.99
N ALA A 174 10.38 45.05 -29.02
CA ALA A 174 11.47 44.81 -28.07
C ALA A 174 12.77 44.42 -28.78
N THR A 175 13.89 44.79 -28.18
CA THR A 175 15.24 44.45 -28.66
C THR A 175 15.53 42.96 -28.51
N SER A 176 16.52 42.46 -29.25
CA SER A 176 16.94 41.06 -29.15
C SER A 176 17.38 40.68 -27.73
N ASP A 177 18.02 41.61 -27.01
CA ASP A 177 18.47 41.39 -25.63
C ASP A 177 17.28 41.32 -24.65
N GLU A 178 16.23 42.10 -24.85
CA GLU A 178 15.02 42.06 -24.01
C GLU A 178 14.23 40.76 -24.22
N ILE A 179 14.09 40.32 -25.47
CA ILE A 179 13.45 39.05 -25.82
C ILE A 179 14.25 37.88 -25.21
N PHE A 180 15.58 37.88 -25.32
CA PHE A 180 16.44 36.83 -24.79
C PHE A 180 16.36 36.70 -23.26
N ASN A 181 16.18 37.83 -22.56
CA ASN A 181 16.10 37.86 -21.10
C ASN A 181 14.66 37.71 -20.56
N THR A 182 13.66 37.45 -21.41
CA THR A 182 12.27 37.28 -20.96
C THR A 182 12.10 35.94 -20.22
N PRO A 183 11.60 35.94 -18.97
CA PRO A 183 11.35 34.70 -18.24
C PRO A 183 10.13 33.98 -18.82
N ILE A 184 10.36 32.87 -19.51
CA ILE A 184 9.31 32.11 -20.21
C ILE A 184 9.04 30.74 -19.61
N ILE A 185 9.87 30.26 -18.69
CA ILE A 185 9.72 28.93 -18.11
C ILE A 185 8.92 29.05 -16.82
N TYR A 186 7.76 28.40 -16.77
CA TYR A 186 7.02 28.17 -15.53
C TYR A 186 7.23 26.74 -15.07
N THR A 187 7.55 26.58 -13.79
CA THR A 187 7.64 25.27 -13.15
C THR A 187 6.23 24.71 -12.88
N LYS A 188 6.13 23.39 -12.75
CA LYS A 188 4.89 22.70 -12.34
C LYS A 188 4.28 23.26 -11.05
N GLU A 189 5.10 23.69 -10.10
CA GLU A 189 4.65 24.28 -8.83
C GLU A 189 4.00 25.66 -9.03
N GLU A 190 4.58 26.49 -9.90
CA GLU A 190 4.02 27.80 -10.25
C GLU A 190 2.73 27.67 -11.05
N ILE A 191 2.68 26.72 -12.00
CA ILE A 191 1.47 26.41 -12.77
C ILE A 191 0.36 25.95 -11.83
N SER A 192 0.66 25.05 -10.89
CA SER A 192 -0.32 24.55 -9.91
C SER A 192 -0.87 25.63 -8.99
N LYS A 193 -0.06 26.64 -8.61
CA LYS A 193 -0.51 27.75 -7.75
C LYS A 193 -1.39 28.76 -8.49
N ASN A 194 -1.21 28.89 -9.79
CA ASN A 194 -1.87 29.91 -10.61
C ASN A 194 -3.02 29.35 -11.47
N ARG A 195 -3.56 28.17 -11.12
CA ARG A 195 -4.71 27.57 -11.81
C ARG A 195 -5.95 28.44 -11.64
N LEU A 196 -6.74 28.53 -12.71
CA LEU A 196 -8.03 29.23 -12.69
C LEU A 196 -9.02 28.61 -11.68
N PHE A 197 -8.96 27.28 -11.50
CA PHE A 197 -9.83 26.52 -10.61
C PHE A 197 -9.04 25.87 -9.47
N PRO A 198 -8.62 26.60 -8.43
CA PRO A 198 -7.68 26.10 -7.41
C PRO A 198 -8.19 24.87 -6.63
N ASN A 199 -9.50 24.63 -6.60
CA ASN A 199 -10.14 23.49 -5.93
C ASN A 199 -10.34 22.28 -6.86
N LEU A 200 -9.74 22.28 -8.05
CA LEU A 200 -9.77 21.16 -8.99
C LEU A 200 -8.39 20.49 -9.00
N ASP A 201 -8.36 19.19 -8.73
CA ASP A 201 -7.12 18.43 -8.69
C ASP A 201 -6.65 18.08 -10.11
N GLY A 202 -7.59 17.94 -11.04
CA GLY A 202 -7.28 17.78 -12.46
C GLY A 202 -8.49 17.68 -13.38
N ILE A 203 -8.20 17.72 -14.67
CA ILE A 203 -9.14 17.41 -15.75
C ILE A 203 -8.63 16.14 -16.44
N LYS A 204 -9.55 15.23 -16.76
CA LYS A 204 -9.27 13.99 -17.50
C LYS A 204 -10.21 13.91 -18.69
N PHE A 205 -9.63 13.59 -19.83
CA PHE A 205 -10.29 13.37 -21.12
C PHE A 205 -10.18 11.89 -21.48
#